data_AF-A0A497PV67-F1
#
_entry.id   AF-A0A497PV67-F1
#
_cell.length_a   1.000
_cell.length_b   1.000
_cell.length_c   1.000
_cell.angle_alpha   90.00
_cell.angle_beta   90.00
_cell.angle_gamma   90.00
#
_symmetry.space_group_name_H-M   'P 1'
#
loop_
_entity.id
_entity.type
_entity.pdbx_description
1 polymer ?
#
loop_
_entity_poly.entity_id
_entity_poly.type
_entity_poly.pdbx_seq_one_letter_code
_entity_poly.pdbx_strand_id
1 'polypeptide(L)'
;MAQDLSSPFTYGSSQYTATVNSVRHYLRNRDFLSYAFQLIPEPVGSETWSLALGYVRQVGDIISTPTMTKSDTLDLLQQEREVVELGVDGDLRVRYTAPVRHSWLAQFFDNERKYYEGEALQVAEDLFECAWSDVERKGRFLSQRDMGELLYNKTRNFFKLYFILGDFDLEGQIDNFSDLLGMGLGMLDDVLNMSTDYESGYVNITREEMESLGIDFDPEDQDFLQRVMDSGYRTLRAKKIMSVLLRARRLTRHVRVPLVRALLLRLTEIFAAPILDERFIPGQRFFLKGRGLVNRLLPKNESLAYRIGHKIVRPLLMYPQLISFFFRGTSTTEDKHPVAISDSAIGAVRTSALLEDVRPSDDPLEVDFQSRITRLLESITARESGLSTAELAARVTTELHIEEESKANQVYIEAGNVLRRDKYTHVPIGQRILLIPHCLRDSEKCQAPVDDEGYHCVKCGACVIADITRSAEERGLKWYMVGGGSHAIRIIKNARPQAVLGVACFDEAMMAIEKISEYGIPTQAVLLSKDGCVNTEVDLDSVRSKIDI
;
A
#
# COMPACT_ATOMS: atom_id res chain seq x y z
N MET A 1 -31.05 26.36 -36.14
CA MET A 1 -30.03 26.76 -35.15
C MET A 1 -30.34 26.05 -33.84
N ALA A 2 -29.90 24.80 -33.70
CA ALA A 2 -29.89 24.13 -32.41
C ALA A 2 -28.59 24.56 -31.74
N GLN A 3 -28.67 25.24 -30.59
CA GLN A 3 -27.50 25.55 -29.80
C GLN A 3 -26.80 24.24 -29.43
N ASP A 4 -25.53 24.13 -29.80
CA ASP A 4 -24.62 23.05 -29.43
C ASP A 4 -24.63 22.87 -27.91
N LEU A 5 -25.37 21.88 -27.41
CA LEU A 5 -25.25 21.46 -26.01
C LEU A 5 -23.95 20.66 -25.89
N SER A 6 -22.83 21.35 -25.66
CA SER A 6 -21.53 20.76 -25.37
C SER A 6 -21.40 20.44 -23.87
N SER A 7 -20.98 19.22 -23.53
CA SER A 7 -20.46 18.90 -22.18
C SER A 7 -19.24 19.80 -21.88
N PRO A 8 -19.05 20.28 -20.64
CA PRO A 8 -19.73 19.89 -19.39
C PRO A 8 -21.08 20.58 -19.13
N PHE A 9 -21.92 19.94 -18.31
CA PHE A 9 -23.24 20.43 -17.91
C PHE A 9 -23.25 20.92 -16.45
N THR A 10 -24.10 21.90 -16.15
CA THR A 10 -24.28 22.41 -14.79
C THR A 10 -24.74 21.30 -13.83
N TYR A 11 -24.11 21.24 -12.65
CA TYR A 11 -24.48 20.30 -11.58
C TYR A 11 -25.99 20.37 -11.26
N GLY A 12 -26.62 19.21 -11.12
CA GLY A 12 -28.07 19.09 -10.84
C GLY A 12 -29.01 19.31 -12.04
N SER A 13 -28.49 19.68 -13.22
CA SER A 13 -29.29 19.73 -14.44
C SER A 13 -29.71 18.33 -14.92
N SER A 14 -30.78 18.24 -15.71
CA SER A 14 -31.23 16.97 -16.30
C SER A 14 -30.13 16.28 -17.14
N GLN A 15 -29.31 17.07 -17.84
CA GLN A 15 -28.23 16.60 -18.69
C GLN A 15 -27.08 16.04 -17.83
N TYR A 16 -26.69 16.75 -16.77
CA TYR A 16 -25.71 16.25 -15.80
C TYR A 16 -26.14 14.91 -15.19
N THR A 17 -27.37 14.82 -14.70
CA THR A 17 -27.92 13.59 -14.13
C THR A 17 -27.98 12.45 -15.16
N ALA A 18 -28.32 12.75 -16.42
CA ALA A 18 -28.32 11.76 -17.50
C ALA A 18 -26.91 11.25 -17.79
N THR A 19 -25.91 12.13 -17.87
CA THR A 19 -24.49 11.77 -18.04
C THR A 19 -24.03 10.83 -16.93
N VAL A 20 -24.27 11.18 -15.66
CA VAL A 20 -23.86 10.32 -14.53
C VAL A 20 -24.62 8.98 -14.51
N ASN A 21 -25.91 8.98 -14.82
CA ASN A 21 -26.68 7.73 -14.87
C ASN A 21 -26.20 6.82 -16.00
N SER A 22 -25.77 7.38 -17.14
CA SER A 22 -25.25 6.59 -18.26
C SER A 22 -23.97 5.84 -17.88
N VAL A 23 -23.07 6.48 -17.13
CA VAL A 23 -21.82 5.83 -16.69
C VAL A 23 -22.07 4.80 -15.59
N ARG A 24 -22.96 5.09 -14.62
CA ARG A 24 -23.34 4.10 -13.59
C ARG A 24 -24.02 2.88 -14.20
N HIS A 25 -24.86 3.08 -15.20
CA HIS A 25 -25.49 1.99 -15.95
C HIS A 25 -24.43 1.11 -16.64
N TYR A 26 -23.44 1.74 -17.27
CA TYR A 26 -22.29 1.06 -17.87
C TYR A 26 -21.49 0.24 -16.83
N LEU A 27 -21.27 0.77 -15.63
CA LEU A 27 -20.49 0.12 -14.57
C LEU A 27 -21.20 -1.04 -13.88
N ARG A 28 -22.54 -1.00 -13.79
CA ARG A 28 -23.36 -1.94 -12.99
C ARG A 28 -23.07 -3.44 -13.21
N ASN A 29 -22.57 -3.81 -14.38
CA ASN A 29 -22.39 -5.21 -14.76
C ASN A 29 -20.93 -5.67 -14.91
N ARG A 30 -19.92 -4.83 -14.65
CA ARG A 30 -18.55 -5.10 -15.14
C ARG A 30 -17.56 -5.73 -14.16
N ASP A 31 -17.64 -5.44 -12.87
CA ASP A 31 -16.55 -5.82 -11.94
C ASP A 31 -17.00 -6.06 -10.49
N PHE A 32 -16.02 -6.28 -9.60
CA PHE A 32 -16.24 -6.44 -8.17
C PHE A 32 -16.48 -5.10 -7.45
N LEU A 33 -16.09 -3.96 -8.04
CA LEU A 33 -16.31 -2.60 -7.55
C LEU A 33 -17.50 -1.91 -8.20
N SER A 34 -18.40 -2.66 -8.82
CA SER A 34 -19.55 -2.10 -9.56
C SER A 34 -20.50 -1.30 -8.67
N TYR A 35 -20.30 -1.35 -7.35
CA TYR A 35 -21.00 -0.58 -6.34
C TYR A 35 -20.08 0.22 -5.43
N ALA A 36 -18.81 0.40 -5.78
CA ALA A 36 -17.87 1.22 -5.00
C ALA A 36 -18.34 2.68 -4.91
N PHE A 37 -19.03 3.19 -5.93
CA PHE A 37 -19.67 4.50 -5.87
C PHE A 37 -20.81 4.57 -4.83
N GLN A 38 -21.41 3.45 -4.42
CA GLN A 38 -22.42 3.42 -3.35
C GLN A 38 -21.81 3.62 -1.96
N LEU A 39 -20.51 3.34 -1.84
CA LEU A 39 -19.74 3.46 -0.61
C LEU A 39 -19.27 4.89 -0.34
N ILE A 40 -19.24 5.74 -1.38
CA ILE A 40 -18.88 7.15 -1.26
C ILE A 40 -20.07 7.92 -0.64
N PRO A 41 -19.88 8.56 0.54
CA PRO A 41 -20.96 9.24 1.25
C PRO A 41 -21.52 10.44 0.50
N GLU A 42 -20.65 11.28 -0.04
CA GLU A 42 -21.05 12.52 -0.67
C GLU A 42 -21.50 12.28 -2.12
N PRO A 43 -22.66 12.82 -2.54
CA PRO A 43 -23.16 12.64 -3.90
C PRO A 43 -22.16 13.09 -4.96
N VAL A 44 -21.57 14.27 -4.80
CA VAL A 44 -20.60 14.82 -5.77
C VAL A 44 -19.41 13.89 -5.93
N GLY A 45 -18.86 13.36 -4.84
CA GLY A 45 -17.77 12.38 -4.88
C GLY A 45 -18.15 11.09 -5.56
N SER A 46 -19.31 10.55 -5.24
CA SER A 46 -19.83 9.32 -5.86
C SER A 46 -19.99 9.47 -7.37
N GLU A 47 -20.52 10.60 -7.81
CA GLU A 47 -20.77 10.90 -9.22
C GLU A 47 -19.46 11.13 -9.97
N THR A 48 -18.54 11.91 -9.39
CA THR A 48 -17.22 12.22 -9.98
C THR A 48 -16.37 10.97 -10.10
N TRP A 49 -16.32 10.13 -9.06
CA TRP A 49 -15.69 8.80 -9.12
C TRP A 49 -16.30 7.91 -10.21
N SER A 50 -17.64 7.89 -10.34
CA SER A 50 -18.32 7.09 -11.36
C SER A 50 -17.90 7.50 -12.78
N LEU A 51 -17.75 8.81 -13.02
CA LEU A 51 -17.32 9.35 -14.32
C LEU A 51 -15.88 8.92 -14.64
N ALA A 52 -14.95 9.10 -13.70
CA ALA A 52 -13.55 8.70 -13.85
C ALA A 52 -13.41 7.18 -14.08
N LEU A 53 -14.03 6.37 -13.20
CA LEU A 53 -13.98 4.92 -13.29
C LEU A 53 -14.58 4.40 -14.60
N GLY A 54 -15.72 4.96 -15.03
CA GLY A 54 -16.35 4.53 -16.27
C GLY A 54 -15.55 4.88 -17.52
N TYR A 55 -14.86 6.02 -17.52
CA TYR A 55 -13.92 6.36 -18.59
C TYR A 55 -12.78 5.34 -18.66
N VAL A 56 -12.03 5.16 -17.57
CA VAL A 56 -10.89 4.23 -17.49
C VAL A 56 -11.32 2.81 -17.87
N ARG A 57 -12.47 2.35 -17.35
CA ARG A 57 -12.99 1.02 -17.63
C ARG A 57 -13.42 0.84 -19.08
N GLN A 58 -14.00 1.88 -19.71
CA GLN A 58 -14.40 1.81 -21.12
C GLN A 58 -13.19 1.79 -22.04
N VAL A 59 -12.16 2.59 -21.77
CA VAL A 59 -10.89 2.51 -22.51
C VAL A 59 -10.28 1.10 -22.33
N GLY A 60 -10.20 0.62 -21.09
CA GLY A 60 -9.73 -0.72 -20.74
C GLY A 60 -10.44 -1.85 -21.51
N ASP A 61 -11.78 -1.84 -21.51
CA ASP A 61 -12.56 -2.84 -22.24
C ASP A 61 -12.30 -2.81 -23.77
N ILE A 62 -12.09 -1.62 -24.35
CA ILE A 62 -11.80 -1.49 -25.79
C ILE A 62 -10.42 -2.10 -26.08
N ILE A 63 -9.38 -1.70 -25.33
CA ILE A 63 -8.01 -2.17 -25.55
C ILE A 63 -7.83 -3.67 -25.28
N SER A 64 -8.69 -4.26 -24.45
CA SER A 64 -8.71 -5.70 -24.18
C SER A 64 -9.49 -6.51 -25.24
N THR A 65 -9.99 -5.88 -26.30
CA THR A 65 -10.72 -6.59 -27.36
C THR A 65 -9.75 -7.49 -28.16
N PRO A 66 -10.05 -8.79 -28.34
CA PRO A 66 -9.11 -9.74 -28.98
C PRO A 66 -8.65 -9.37 -30.40
N THR A 67 -9.41 -8.53 -31.11
CA THR A 67 -9.10 -8.10 -32.48
C THR A 67 -8.13 -6.93 -32.56
N MET A 68 -7.77 -6.28 -31.43
CA MET A 68 -6.86 -5.14 -31.44
C MET A 68 -5.40 -5.58 -31.51
N THR A 69 -4.66 -5.06 -32.50
CA THR A 69 -3.21 -5.22 -32.54
C THR A 69 -2.54 -4.22 -31.59
N LYS A 70 -1.26 -4.45 -31.24
CA LYS A 70 -0.49 -3.50 -30.43
C LYS A 70 -0.47 -2.09 -31.05
N SER A 71 -0.37 -1.99 -32.38
CA SER A 71 -0.41 -0.71 -33.10
C SER A 71 -1.77 -0.04 -32.94
N ASP A 72 -2.86 -0.77 -33.19
CA ASP A 72 -4.21 -0.21 -33.06
C ASP A 72 -4.49 0.27 -31.64
N THR A 73 -4.00 -0.46 -30.63
CA THR A 73 -4.14 -0.08 -29.22
C THR A 73 -3.39 1.21 -28.91
N LEU A 74 -2.15 1.36 -29.39
CA LEU A 74 -1.36 2.58 -29.19
C LEU A 74 -1.97 3.78 -29.94
N ASP A 75 -2.49 3.56 -31.15
CA ASP A 75 -3.17 4.61 -31.92
C ASP A 75 -4.45 5.08 -31.22
N LEU A 76 -5.23 4.16 -30.63
CA LEU A 76 -6.39 4.51 -29.82
C LEU A 76 -5.98 5.29 -28.56
N LEU A 77 -4.97 4.81 -27.84
CA LEU A 77 -4.46 5.50 -26.65
C LEU A 77 -3.95 6.89 -27.00
N GLN A 78 -3.29 7.07 -28.15
CA GLN A 78 -2.85 8.39 -28.60
C GLN A 78 -4.03 9.34 -28.84
N GLN A 79 -5.11 8.85 -29.47
CA GLN A 79 -6.32 9.64 -29.65
C GLN A 79 -6.98 9.99 -28.31
N GLU A 80 -7.01 9.06 -27.35
CA GLU A 80 -7.54 9.34 -26.01
C GLU A 80 -6.63 10.31 -25.24
N ARG A 81 -5.31 10.29 -25.45
CA ARG A 81 -4.34 11.22 -24.85
C ARG A 81 -4.66 12.65 -25.23
N GLU A 82 -4.88 12.92 -26.52
CA GLU A 82 -5.26 14.26 -27.01
C GLU A 82 -6.54 14.77 -26.34
N VAL A 83 -7.51 13.89 -26.09
CA VAL A 83 -8.76 14.23 -25.40
C VAL A 83 -8.54 14.50 -23.91
N VAL A 84 -7.67 13.73 -23.26
CA VAL A 84 -7.27 13.93 -21.85
C VAL A 84 -6.55 15.27 -21.69
N GLU A 85 -5.56 15.56 -22.54
CA GLU A 85 -4.77 16.81 -22.53
C GLU A 85 -5.67 18.04 -22.68
N LEU A 86 -6.60 18.03 -23.65
CA LEU A 86 -7.61 19.10 -23.78
C LEU A 86 -8.48 19.24 -22.53
N GLY A 87 -8.74 18.13 -21.83
CA GLY A 87 -9.55 18.12 -20.62
C GLY A 87 -8.83 18.73 -19.43
N VAL A 88 -7.54 18.42 -19.27
CA VAL A 88 -6.62 18.99 -18.28
C VAL A 88 -6.53 20.51 -18.48
N ASP A 89 -6.32 20.95 -19.72
CA ASP A 89 -6.22 22.38 -20.09
C ASP A 89 -7.54 23.15 -19.92
N GLY A 90 -8.67 22.45 -19.76
CA GLY A 90 -10.00 23.05 -19.63
C GLY A 90 -10.69 23.38 -20.97
N ASP A 91 -10.06 23.00 -22.07
CA ASP A 91 -10.49 23.30 -23.44
C ASP A 91 -11.31 22.17 -24.09
N LEU A 92 -11.47 21.03 -23.41
CA LEU A 92 -12.27 19.92 -23.91
C LEU A 92 -13.72 20.35 -24.14
N ARG A 93 -14.17 20.23 -25.40
CA ARG A 93 -15.57 20.44 -25.83
C ARG A 93 -16.03 19.21 -26.60
N VAL A 94 -17.03 18.53 -26.06
CA VAL A 94 -17.48 17.23 -26.59
C VAL A 94 -18.68 17.41 -27.51
N ARG A 95 -18.54 16.97 -28.76
CA ARG A 95 -19.63 16.96 -29.76
C ARG A 95 -20.55 15.76 -29.54
N TYR A 96 -21.80 15.85 -30.02
CA TYR A 96 -22.77 14.75 -29.92
C TYR A 96 -22.34 13.44 -30.61
N THR A 97 -21.53 13.54 -31.68
CA THR A 97 -21.00 12.38 -32.41
C THR A 97 -19.80 11.73 -31.73
N ALA A 98 -19.24 12.36 -30.70
CA ALA A 98 -18.10 11.82 -29.99
C ALA A 98 -18.53 10.61 -29.13
N PRO A 99 -17.60 9.68 -28.85
CA PRO A 99 -17.84 8.61 -27.90
C PRO A 99 -18.40 9.11 -26.57
N VAL A 100 -19.36 8.37 -26.00
CA VAL A 100 -20.01 8.76 -24.74
C VAL A 100 -19.01 8.92 -23.58
N ARG A 101 -17.91 8.15 -23.58
CA ARG A 101 -16.82 8.30 -22.60
C ARG A 101 -16.19 9.67 -22.59
N HIS A 102 -16.12 10.37 -23.72
CA HIS A 102 -15.57 11.73 -23.75
C HIS A 102 -16.50 12.70 -23.03
N SER A 103 -17.82 12.49 -23.11
CA SER A 103 -18.79 13.26 -22.32
C SER A 103 -18.64 13.00 -20.83
N TRP A 104 -18.33 11.76 -20.42
CA TRP A 104 -18.01 11.42 -19.03
C TRP A 104 -16.74 12.12 -18.56
N LEU A 105 -15.69 12.07 -19.38
CA LEU A 105 -14.38 12.68 -19.11
C LEU A 105 -14.49 14.21 -18.97
N ALA A 106 -15.19 14.88 -19.89
CA ALA A 106 -15.42 16.31 -19.81
C ALA A 106 -16.20 16.72 -18.55
N GLN A 107 -17.21 15.93 -18.15
CA GLN A 107 -17.93 16.19 -16.92
C GLN A 107 -17.07 15.91 -15.67
N PHE A 108 -16.19 14.90 -15.72
CA PHE A 108 -15.21 14.63 -14.66
C PHE A 108 -14.30 15.84 -14.45
N PHE A 109 -13.67 16.37 -15.50
CA PHE A 109 -12.79 17.54 -15.40
C PHE A 109 -13.51 18.80 -14.90
N ASP A 110 -14.77 19.00 -15.28
CA ASP A 110 -15.59 20.11 -14.76
C ASP A 110 -15.92 19.96 -13.26
N ASN A 111 -16.21 18.74 -12.81
CA ASN A 111 -16.41 18.46 -11.39
C ASN A 111 -15.10 18.65 -10.61
N GLU A 112 -14.00 18.15 -11.16
CA GLU A 112 -12.67 18.25 -10.56
C GLU A 112 -12.33 19.71 -10.24
N ARG A 113 -12.37 20.59 -11.25
CA ARG A 113 -12.06 22.01 -11.07
C ARG A 113 -12.98 22.75 -10.10
N LYS A 114 -14.23 22.30 -9.95
CA LYS A 114 -15.22 22.96 -9.09
C LYS A 114 -15.15 22.51 -7.63
N TYR A 115 -14.70 21.28 -7.38
CA TYR A 115 -14.88 20.62 -6.09
C TYR A 115 -13.59 20.03 -5.49
N TYR A 116 -12.50 19.89 -6.25
CA TYR A 116 -11.28 19.17 -5.84
C TYR A 116 -9.97 19.92 -6.08
N GLU A 117 -10.00 21.15 -6.60
CA GLU A 117 -8.83 22.06 -6.71
C GLU A 117 -7.57 21.50 -7.42
N GLY A 118 -7.71 20.46 -8.24
CA GLY A 118 -6.60 19.81 -8.96
C GLY A 118 -6.08 18.53 -8.30
N GLU A 119 -6.51 18.19 -7.08
CA GLU A 119 -5.97 17.06 -6.30
C GLU A 119 -6.13 15.70 -7.02
N ALA A 120 -7.18 15.56 -7.82
CA ALA A 120 -7.49 14.31 -8.53
C ALA A 120 -6.91 14.25 -9.95
N LEU A 121 -6.48 15.38 -10.52
CA LEU A 121 -5.99 15.45 -11.91
C LEU A 121 -4.70 14.67 -12.09
N GLN A 122 -3.70 14.94 -11.24
CA GLN A 122 -2.40 14.28 -11.34
C GLN A 122 -2.56 12.75 -11.25
N VAL A 123 -3.42 12.27 -10.34
CA VAL A 123 -3.65 10.83 -10.16
C VAL A 123 -4.37 10.22 -11.38
N ALA A 124 -5.27 10.98 -12.03
CA ALA A 124 -5.93 10.55 -13.26
C ALA A 124 -4.97 10.50 -14.46
N GLU A 125 -4.05 11.46 -14.56
CA GLU A 125 -2.96 11.44 -15.54
C GLU A 125 -2.02 10.26 -15.31
N ASP A 126 -1.57 10.04 -14.07
CA ASP A 126 -0.70 8.92 -13.72
C ASP A 126 -1.36 7.57 -14.05
N LEU A 127 -2.68 7.44 -13.84
CA LEU A 127 -3.45 6.26 -14.26
C LEU A 127 -3.45 6.04 -15.76
N PHE A 128 -3.54 7.12 -16.54
CA PHE A 128 -3.52 7.07 -18.00
C PHE A 128 -2.13 6.65 -18.50
N GLU A 129 -1.07 7.24 -17.95
CA GLU A 129 0.32 6.88 -18.27
C GLU A 129 0.62 5.42 -17.86
N CYS A 130 0.15 4.96 -16.69
CA CYS A 130 0.24 3.54 -16.34
C CYS A 130 -0.43 2.63 -17.38
N ALA A 131 -1.58 3.01 -17.93
CA ALA A 131 -2.26 2.23 -18.96
C ALA A 131 -1.47 2.21 -20.28
N TRP A 132 -0.81 3.32 -20.62
CA TRP A 132 0.09 3.39 -21.77
C TRP A 132 1.28 2.45 -21.62
N SER A 133 2.01 2.56 -20.51
CA SER A 133 3.19 1.74 -20.24
C SER A 133 2.85 0.24 -20.13
N ASP A 134 1.64 -0.11 -19.67
CA ASP A 134 1.13 -1.48 -19.62
C ASP A 134 1.02 -2.09 -21.04
N VAL A 135 0.60 -1.32 -22.05
CA VAL A 135 0.55 -1.80 -23.45
C VAL A 135 1.95 -1.94 -24.05
N GLU A 136 2.86 -1.02 -23.73
CA GLU A 136 4.22 -1.03 -24.26
C GLU A 136 5.01 -2.28 -23.85
N ARG A 137 4.78 -2.77 -22.63
CA ARG A 137 5.45 -3.97 -22.09
C ARG A 137 4.95 -5.30 -22.62
N LYS A 138 3.89 -5.35 -23.45
CA LYS A 138 3.38 -6.62 -23.99
C LYS A 138 4.51 -7.45 -24.61
N GLY A 139 4.64 -8.71 -24.18
CA GLY A 139 5.72 -9.63 -24.56
C GLY A 139 7.04 -9.44 -23.79
N ARG A 140 7.07 -8.64 -22.71
CA ARG A 140 8.27 -8.41 -21.88
C ARG A 140 8.11 -8.94 -20.46
N PHE A 141 9.24 -9.36 -19.89
CA PHE A 141 9.38 -9.70 -18.47
C PHE A 141 9.70 -8.48 -17.67
N LEU A 142 9.08 -8.38 -16.50
CA LEU A 142 9.31 -7.30 -15.56
C LEU A 142 10.13 -7.83 -14.38
N SER A 143 11.08 -7.01 -13.91
CA SER A 143 11.62 -7.18 -12.56
C SER A 143 10.53 -6.86 -11.53
N GLN A 144 10.75 -7.21 -10.27
CA GLN A 144 9.89 -6.86 -9.15
C GLN A 144 9.75 -5.33 -9.03
N ARG A 145 10.81 -4.58 -9.35
CA ARG A 145 10.81 -3.12 -9.44
C ARG A 145 9.90 -2.62 -10.57
N ASP A 146 10.12 -3.09 -11.80
CA ASP A 146 9.34 -2.64 -12.97
C ASP A 146 7.85 -3.01 -12.80
N MET A 147 7.56 -4.16 -12.20
CA MET A 147 6.20 -4.60 -11.86
C MET A 147 5.54 -3.63 -10.89
N GLY A 148 6.29 -3.18 -9.88
CA GLY A 148 5.85 -2.15 -8.93
C GLY A 148 5.54 -0.82 -9.63
N GLU A 149 6.48 -0.35 -10.45
CA GLU A 149 6.40 0.92 -11.17
C GLU A 149 5.26 0.96 -12.21
N LEU A 150 4.92 -0.18 -12.83
CA LEU A 150 3.95 -0.25 -13.92
C LEU A 150 2.57 -0.74 -13.47
N LEU A 151 2.49 -1.94 -12.89
CA LEU A 151 1.22 -2.61 -12.60
C LEU A 151 0.67 -2.24 -11.22
N TYR A 152 1.52 -2.17 -10.20
CA TYR A 152 1.06 -1.85 -8.85
C TYR A 152 0.83 -0.35 -8.65
N ASN A 153 1.53 0.52 -9.39
CA ASN A 153 1.19 1.93 -9.47
C ASN A 153 -0.20 2.19 -10.08
N LYS A 154 -0.61 1.40 -11.08
CA LYS A 154 -1.97 1.48 -11.65
C LYS A 154 -3.03 1.22 -10.57
N THR A 155 -2.90 0.16 -9.78
CA THR A 155 -3.88 -0.16 -8.73
C THR A 155 -3.76 0.75 -7.51
N ARG A 156 -2.56 1.24 -7.20
CA ARG A 156 -2.32 2.30 -6.21
C ARG A 156 -3.07 3.58 -6.58
N ASN A 157 -2.82 4.11 -7.78
CA ASN A 157 -3.44 5.35 -8.24
C ASN A 157 -4.96 5.20 -8.36
N PHE A 158 -5.45 4.00 -8.68
CA PHE A 158 -6.87 3.69 -8.62
C PHE A 158 -7.46 3.91 -7.22
N PHE A 159 -6.83 3.38 -6.17
CA PHE A 159 -7.29 3.60 -4.79
C PHE A 159 -7.09 5.04 -4.33
N LYS A 160 -5.97 5.66 -4.69
CA LYS A 160 -5.70 7.06 -4.36
C LYS A 160 -6.77 7.98 -4.94
N LEU A 161 -7.11 7.80 -6.22
CA LEU A 161 -8.18 8.54 -6.88
C LEU A 161 -9.53 8.26 -6.22
N TYR A 162 -9.81 7.00 -5.86
CA TYR A 162 -11.02 6.64 -5.12
C TYR A 162 -11.12 7.34 -3.76
N PHE A 163 -9.99 7.47 -3.05
CA PHE A 163 -9.96 8.11 -1.73
C PHE A 163 -10.11 9.61 -1.80
N ILE A 164 -9.43 10.26 -2.76
CA ILE A 164 -9.52 11.71 -3.01
C ILE A 164 -10.93 12.07 -3.47
N LEU A 165 -11.43 11.45 -4.53
CA LEU A 165 -12.77 11.75 -5.05
C LEU A 165 -13.89 11.33 -4.07
N GLY A 166 -13.61 10.39 -3.18
CA GLY A 166 -14.54 9.98 -2.14
C GLY A 166 -14.58 10.92 -0.93
N ASP A 167 -13.67 11.89 -0.84
CA ASP A 167 -13.43 12.75 0.33
C ASP A 167 -13.33 11.94 1.63
N PHE A 168 -12.57 10.85 1.58
CA PHE A 168 -12.41 9.96 2.72
C PHE A 168 -11.32 10.47 3.66
N ASP A 169 -11.71 10.89 4.86
CA ASP A 169 -10.75 11.20 5.92
C ASP A 169 -10.03 9.93 6.43
N LEU A 170 -8.80 9.78 5.96
CA LEU A 170 -7.88 8.70 6.29
C LEU A 170 -6.78 9.14 7.28
N GLU A 171 -6.91 10.30 7.94
CA GLU A 171 -5.91 10.82 8.90
C GLU A 171 -4.48 10.86 8.32
N GLY A 172 -4.34 11.33 7.08
CA GLY A 172 -3.06 11.43 6.36
C GLY A 172 -2.49 10.11 5.86
N GLN A 173 -3.28 9.03 5.85
CA GLN A 173 -2.85 7.69 5.42
C GLN A 173 -3.28 7.32 3.99
N ILE A 174 -3.68 8.30 3.15
CA ILE A 174 -4.16 8.05 1.78
C ILE A 174 -3.14 7.22 0.99
N ASP A 175 -1.88 7.65 0.95
CA ASP A 175 -0.83 6.96 0.19
C ASP A 175 -0.59 5.54 0.73
N ASN A 176 -0.41 5.39 2.04
CA ASN A 176 -0.19 4.08 2.68
C ASN A 176 -1.31 3.07 2.41
N PHE A 177 -2.58 3.49 2.49
CA PHE A 177 -3.70 2.62 2.14
C PHE A 177 -3.77 2.32 0.65
N SER A 178 -3.46 3.30 -0.19
CA SER A 178 -3.46 3.14 -1.64
C SER A 178 -2.39 2.14 -2.08
N ASP A 179 -1.21 2.19 -1.48
CA ASP A 179 -0.10 1.25 -1.73
C ASP A 179 -0.47 -0.16 -1.29
N LEU A 180 -0.87 -0.34 -0.03
CA LEU A 180 -1.12 -1.67 0.52
C LEU A 180 -2.32 -2.36 -0.13
N LEU A 181 -3.42 -1.62 -0.37
CA LEU A 181 -4.59 -2.15 -1.05
C LEU A 181 -4.33 -2.33 -2.56
N GLY A 182 -3.58 -1.41 -3.17
CA GLY A 182 -3.18 -1.48 -4.57
C GLY A 182 -2.31 -2.70 -4.85
N MET A 183 -1.25 -2.91 -4.08
CA MET A 183 -0.39 -4.10 -4.17
C MET A 183 -1.19 -5.38 -3.91
N GLY A 184 -2.02 -5.38 -2.86
CA GLY A 184 -2.84 -6.56 -2.52
C GLY A 184 -3.81 -6.95 -3.64
N LEU A 185 -4.50 -5.96 -4.22
CA LEU A 185 -5.42 -6.18 -5.33
C LEU A 185 -4.68 -6.54 -6.63
N GLY A 186 -3.58 -5.85 -6.94
CA GLY A 186 -2.79 -6.08 -8.16
C GLY A 186 -2.24 -7.51 -8.19
N MET A 187 -1.58 -7.94 -7.11
CA MET A 187 -1.08 -9.31 -7.00
C MET A 187 -2.22 -10.35 -7.04
N LEU A 188 -3.39 -10.03 -6.49
CA LEU A 188 -4.55 -10.91 -6.55
C LEU A 188 -5.06 -11.04 -8.00
N ASP A 189 -5.16 -9.92 -8.71
CA ASP A 189 -5.57 -9.87 -10.12
C ASP A 189 -4.58 -10.63 -11.02
N ASP A 190 -3.27 -10.43 -10.82
CA ASP A 190 -2.19 -11.15 -11.54
C ASP A 190 -2.37 -12.68 -11.46
N VAL A 191 -2.73 -13.21 -10.28
CA VAL A 191 -2.93 -14.65 -10.12
C VAL A 191 -4.26 -15.12 -10.71
N LEU A 192 -5.34 -14.37 -10.50
CA LEU A 192 -6.67 -14.75 -10.97
C LEU A 192 -6.78 -14.67 -12.50
N ASN A 193 -6.10 -13.72 -13.15
CA ASN A 193 -6.13 -13.52 -14.60
C ASN A 193 -4.92 -14.14 -15.31
N MET A 194 -4.01 -14.81 -14.60
CA MET A 194 -2.76 -15.35 -15.14
C MET A 194 -2.91 -16.04 -16.50
N SER A 195 -3.88 -16.97 -16.65
CA SER A 195 -4.08 -17.70 -17.90
C SER A 195 -4.49 -16.78 -19.05
N THR A 196 -5.45 -15.89 -18.81
CA THR A 196 -5.94 -14.95 -19.84
C THR A 196 -4.91 -13.89 -20.20
N ASP A 197 -4.12 -13.46 -19.22
CA ASP A 197 -3.04 -12.49 -19.40
C ASP A 197 -1.91 -13.11 -20.24
N TYR A 198 -1.53 -14.36 -19.94
CA TYR A 198 -0.52 -15.10 -20.69
C TYR A 198 -0.93 -15.31 -22.15
N GLU A 199 -2.17 -15.75 -22.40
CA GLU A 199 -2.75 -15.86 -23.75
C GLU A 199 -2.73 -14.51 -24.51
N SER A 200 -2.84 -13.41 -23.77
CA SER A 200 -2.81 -12.05 -24.32
C SER A 200 -1.40 -11.47 -24.44
N GLY A 201 -0.35 -12.23 -24.11
CA GLY A 201 1.06 -11.85 -24.19
C GLY A 201 1.58 -11.04 -22.99
N TYR A 202 0.90 -11.10 -21.85
CA TYR A 202 1.33 -10.49 -20.60
C TYR A 202 1.84 -11.56 -19.63
N VAL A 203 3.05 -11.38 -19.10
CA VAL A 203 3.57 -12.23 -18.03
C VAL A 203 3.67 -11.41 -16.75
N ASN A 204 2.72 -11.65 -15.84
CA ASN A 204 2.63 -10.97 -14.55
C ASN A 204 3.32 -11.78 -13.42
N ILE A 205 4.40 -12.46 -13.77
CA ILE A 205 5.30 -13.16 -12.86
C ILE A 205 6.65 -12.46 -12.96
N THR A 206 7.19 -12.02 -11.83
CA THR A 206 8.45 -11.25 -11.82
C THR A 206 9.65 -12.17 -12.03
N ARG A 207 10.75 -11.63 -12.55
CA ARG A 207 12.00 -12.39 -12.75
C ARG A 207 12.48 -13.04 -11.44
N GLU A 208 12.45 -12.27 -10.36
CA GLU A 208 12.88 -12.67 -9.02
C GLU A 208 11.98 -13.78 -8.46
N GLU A 209 10.68 -13.78 -8.80
CA GLU A 209 9.80 -14.88 -8.44
C GLU A 209 10.13 -16.16 -9.21
N MET A 210 10.39 -16.06 -10.51
CA MET A 210 10.82 -17.21 -11.32
C MET A 210 12.13 -17.80 -10.79
N GLU A 211 13.12 -16.97 -10.50
CA GLU A 211 14.39 -17.37 -9.88
C GLU A 211 14.17 -18.07 -8.53
N SER A 212 13.33 -17.50 -7.66
CA SER A 212 13.02 -18.08 -6.35
C SER A 212 12.31 -19.44 -6.41
N LEU A 213 11.60 -19.70 -7.52
CA LEU A 213 10.86 -20.93 -7.76
C LEU A 213 11.67 -21.95 -8.58
N GLY A 214 12.88 -21.59 -9.00
CA GLY A 214 13.73 -22.44 -9.86
C GLY A 214 13.10 -22.70 -11.23
N ILE A 215 12.34 -21.75 -11.75
CA ILE A 215 11.69 -21.86 -13.07
C ILE A 215 12.50 -21.08 -14.08
N ASP A 216 13.03 -21.79 -15.07
CA ASP A 216 13.60 -21.16 -16.25
C ASP A 216 12.48 -20.73 -17.21
N PHE A 217 12.64 -19.52 -17.75
CA PHE A 217 11.71 -18.98 -18.71
C PHE A 217 12.01 -19.50 -20.13
N ASP A 218 10.97 -20.00 -20.78
CA ASP A 218 10.99 -20.32 -22.22
C ASP A 218 9.65 -19.83 -22.84
N PRO A 219 9.69 -18.84 -23.78
CA PRO A 219 8.50 -18.27 -24.40
C PRO A 219 7.73 -19.24 -25.29
N GLU A 220 8.40 -20.28 -25.79
CA GLU A 220 7.80 -21.32 -26.64
C GLU A 220 7.18 -22.44 -25.81
N ASP A 221 7.28 -22.33 -24.49
CA ASP A 221 6.89 -23.38 -23.57
C ASP A 221 5.39 -23.40 -23.32
N GLN A 222 4.75 -24.38 -23.95
CA GLN A 222 3.32 -24.65 -23.84
C GLN A 222 2.91 -25.05 -22.41
N ASP A 223 3.84 -25.58 -21.61
CA ASP A 223 3.60 -26.07 -20.24
C ASP A 223 4.10 -25.09 -19.16
N PHE A 224 4.55 -23.87 -19.55
CA PHE A 224 5.10 -22.87 -18.63
C PHE A 224 4.18 -22.59 -17.44
N LEU A 225 2.90 -22.29 -17.70
CA LEU A 225 1.94 -22.00 -16.65
C LEU A 225 1.71 -23.20 -15.72
N GLN A 226 1.73 -24.42 -16.25
CA GLN A 226 1.57 -25.63 -15.43
C GLN A 226 2.75 -25.80 -14.47
N ARG A 227 3.99 -25.60 -14.95
CA ARG A 227 5.19 -25.62 -14.09
C ARG A 227 5.17 -24.54 -13.02
N VAL A 228 4.75 -23.33 -13.37
CA VAL A 228 4.54 -22.24 -12.40
C VAL A 228 3.57 -22.69 -11.30
N MET A 229 2.46 -23.32 -11.66
CA MET A 229 1.46 -23.77 -10.70
C MET A 229 1.94 -24.92 -9.81
N ASP A 230 2.81 -25.79 -10.33
CA ASP A 230 3.39 -26.93 -9.62
C ASP A 230 4.59 -26.53 -8.71
N SER A 231 5.23 -25.38 -8.96
CA SER A 231 6.36 -24.87 -8.18
C SER A 231 6.03 -24.31 -6.79
N GLY A 232 4.72 -24.14 -6.49
CA GLY A 232 4.28 -23.48 -5.26
C GLY A 232 4.09 -21.96 -5.38
N TYR A 233 4.12 -21.40 -6.60
CA TYR A 233 3.85 -19.98 -6.89
C TYR A 233 2.61 -19.42 -6.17
N ARG A 234 1.50 -20.19 -6.15
CA ARG A 234 0.27 -19.80 -5.44
C ARG A 234 0.51 -19.54 -3.96
N THR A 235 1.25 -20.41 -3.29
CA THR A 235 1.55 -20.27 -1.86
C THR A 235 2.43 -19.06 -1.62
N LEU A 236 3.41 -18.82 -2.49
CA LEU A 236 4.27 -17.64 -2.46
C LEU A 236 3.45 -16.34 -2.59
N ARG A 237 2.60 -16.24 -3.61
CA ARG A 237 1.73 -15.06 -3.82
C ARG A 237 0.70 -14.88 -2.72
N ALA A 238 0.07 -15.96 -2.25
CA ALA A 238 -0.88 -15.90 -1.14
C ALA A 238 -0.24 -15.31 0.11
N LYS A 239 0.99 -15.70 0.46
CA LYS A 239 1.74 -15.12 1.59
C LYS A 239 2.01 -13.63 1.40
N LYS A 240 2.47 -13.22 0.20
CA LYS A 240 2.71 -11.80 -0.13
C LYS A 240 1.42 -10.96 -0.01
N ILE A 241 0.32 -11.42 -0.62
CA ILE A 241 -0.99 -10.76 -0.56
C ILE A 241 -1.48 -10.67 0.90
N MET A 242 -1.48 -11.77 1.64
CA MET A 242 -1.94 -11.75 3.04
C MET A 242 -1.09 -10.81 3.91
N SER A 243 0.22 -10.73 3.67
CA SER A 243 1.10 -9.79 4.37
C SER A 243 0.67 -8.33 4.18
N VAL A 244 0.47 -7.89 2.93
CA VAL A 244 0.06 -6.50 2.65
C VAL A 244 -1.36 -6.20 3.15
N LEU A 245 -2.30 -7.15 3.03
CA LEU A 245 -3.66 -6.98 3.55
C LEU A 245 -3.69 -6.90 5.08
N LEU A 246 -2.88 -7.69 5.78
CA LEU A 246 -2.76 -7.61 7.24
C LEU A 246 -2.12 -6.30 7.70
N ARG A 247 -1.13 -5.78 6.97
CA ARG A 247 -0.58 -4.43 7.19
C ARG A 247 -1.66 -3.36 7.03
N ALA A 248 -2.43 -3.39 5.93
CA ALA A 248 -3.55 -2.47 5.73
C ALA A 248 -4.58 -2.56 6.87
N ARG A 249 -4.94 -3.78 7.31
CA ARG A 249 -5.85 -3.97 8.46
C ARG A 249 -5.32 -3.34 9.74
N ARG A 250 -4.02 -3.47 10.05
CA ARG A 250 -3.42 -2.85 11.23
C ARG A 250 -3.44 -1.33 11.14
N LEU A 251 -3.16 -0.78 9.95
CA LEU A 251 -3.18 0.65 9.71
C LEU A 251 -4.56 1.27 9.99
N THR A 252 -5.65 0.52 9.81
CA THR A 252 -7.01 0.98 10.14
C THR A 252 -7.22 1.40 11.60
N ARG A 253 -6.30 1.03 12.52
CA ARG A 253 -6.31 1.51 13.92
C ARG A 253 -6.11 3.03 14.03
N HIS A 254 -5.45 3.63 13.05
CA HIS A 254 -5.21 5.07 12.97
C HIS A 254 -6.36 5.84 12.33
N VAL A 255 -7.36 5.17 11.76
CA VAL A 255 -8.54 5.82 11.15
C VAL A 255 -9.68 5.85 12.16
N ARG A 256 -10.02 7.03 12.69
CA ARG A 256 -11.09 7.18 13.70
C ARG A 256 -12.47 7.22 13.09
N VAL A 257 -12.60 7.62 11.82
CA VAL A 257 -13.90 7.70 11.13
C VAL A 257 -14.48 6.28 10.98
N PRO A 258 -15.57 5.91 11.70
CA PRO A 258 -15.98 4.51 11.80
C PRO A 258 -16.39 3.90 10.47
N LEU A 259 -17.03 4.70 9.59
CA LEU A 259 -17.46 4.25 8.27
C LEU A 259 -16.26 3.94 7.37
N VAL A 260 -15.26 4.82 7.35
CA VAL A 260 -14.04 4.66 6.55
C VAL A 260 -13.22 3.48 7.07
N ARG A 261 -13.06 3.38 8.39
CA ARG A 261 -12.42 2.23 9.03
C ARG A 261 -13.12 0.91 8.66
N ALA A 262 -14.45 0.88 8.70
CA ALA A 262 -15.22 -0.29 8.31
C ALA A 262 -14.99 -0.64 6.83
N LEU A 263 -15.05 0.34 5.93
CA LEU A 263 -14.77 0.17 4.50
C LEU A 263 -13.41 -0.49 4.26
N LEU A 264 -12.34 0.02 4.86
CA LEU A 264 -10.98 -0.53 4.72
C LEU A 264 -10.89 -1.98 5.25
N LEU A 265 -11.54 -2.26 6.39
CA LEU A 265 -11.64 -3.62 6.93
C LEU A 265 -12.44 -4.56 6.00
N ARG A 266 -13.48 -4.06 5.32
CA ARG A 266 -14.23 -4.86 4.33
C ARG A 266 -13.39 -5.12 3.09
N LEU A 267 -12.70 -4.11 2.54
CA LEU A 267 -11.85 -4.26 1.36
C LEU A 267 -10.76 -5.32 1.59
N THR A 268 -10.07 -5.26 2.73
CA THR A 268 -9.06 -6.26 3.09
C THR A 268 -9.63 -7.67 3.26
N GLU A 269 -10.86 -7.83 3.75
CA GLU A 269 -11.52 -9.14 3.81
C GLU A 269 -11.96 -9.64 2.44
N ILE A 270 -12.44 -8.75 1.57
CA ILE A 270 -12.82 -9.09 0.20
C ILE A 270 -11.61 -9.59 -0.58
N PHE A 271 -10.45 -8.93 -0.42
CA PHE A 271 -9.22 -9.33 -1.11
C PHE A 271 -8.59 -10.60 -0.52
N ALA A 272 -8.76 -10.84 0.78
CA ALA A 272 -8.29 -12.07 1.41
C ALA A 272 -9.18 -13.29 1.10
N ALA A 273 -10.46 -13.08 0.79
CA ALA A 273 -11.45 -14.16 0.65
C ALA A 273 -11.06 -15.25 -0.37
N PRO A 274 -10.50 -14.96 -1.56
CA PRO A 274 -10.08 -16.00 -2.50
C PRO A 274 -9.02 -16.94 -1.91
N ILE A 275 -8.09 -16.40 -1.10
CA ILE A 275 -7.03 -17.17 -0.45
C ILE A 275 -7.60 -18.03 0.67
N LEU A 276 -8.44 -17.43 1.53
CA LEU A 276 -8.96 -18.07 2.73
C LEU A 276 -10.04 -19.10 2.46
N ASP A 277 -10.85 -18.90 1.41
CA ASP A 277 -11.89 -19.84 1.01
C ASP A 277 -11.33 -20.95 0.08
N GLU A 278 -10.00 -21.10 -0.02
CA GLU A 278 -9.29 -22.07 -0.88
C GLU A 278 -9.69 -21.99 -2.38
N ARG A 279 -10.01 -20.76 -2.83
CA ARG A 279 -10.46 -20.46 -4.19
C ARG A 279 -9.45 -19.64 -5.00
N PHE A 280 -8.19 -19.65 -4.58
CA PHE A 280 -7.11 -18.91 -5.22
C PHE A 280 -6.55 -19.70 -6.42
N ILE A 281 -7.34 -19.73 -7.49
CA ILE A 281 -7.09 -20.51 -8.71
C ILE A 281 -7.24 -19.59 -9.94
N PRO A 282 -6.31 -19.61 -10.91
CA PRO A 282 -6.43 -18.86 -12.17
C PRO A 282 -7.75 -19.14 -12.90
N GLY A 283 -8.32 -18.10 -13.52
CA GLY A 283 -9.56 -18.15 -14.31
C GLY A 283 -10.86 -18.05 -13.49
N GLN A 284 -10.81 -18.02 -12.16
CA GLN A 284 -12.01 -17.81 -11.34
C GLN A 284 -12.39 -16.32 -11.26
N ARG A 285 -13.63 -15.99 -11.68
CA ARG A 285 -14.21 -14.66 -11.50
C ARG A 285 -14.76 -14.50 -10.09
N PHE A 286 -14.16 -13.61 -9.30
CA PHE A 286 -14.63 -13.31 -7.95
C PHE A 286 -15.56 -12.10 -7.92
N PHE A 287 -16.69 -12.25 -7.22
CA PHE A 287 -17.63 -11.16 -6.96
C PHE A 287 -17.88 -11.06 -5.46
N LEU A 288 -18.11 -9.84 -4.96
CA LEU A 288 -18.67 -9.58 -3.64
C LEU A 288 -19.80 -10.58 -3.34
N LYS A 289 -19.68 -11.33 -2.22
CA LYS A 289 -20.76 -12.20 -1.73
C LYS A 289 -22.03 -11.34 -1.61
N GLY A 290 -23.09 -11.71 -2.33
CA GLY A 290 -24.35 -10.95 -2.38
C GLY A 290 -24.55 -10.00 -3.57
N ARG A 291 -23.59 -9.83 -4.50
CA ARG A 291 -23.75 -9.00 -5.72
C ARG A 291 -25.05 -9.28 -6.49
N GLY A 292 -25.36 -10.55 -6.73
CA GLY A 292 -26.58 -10.95 -7.45
C GLY A 292 -27.87 -10.55 -6.72
N LEU A 293 -27.85 -10.51 -5.39
CA LEU A 293 -28.98 -10.06 -4.57
C LEU A 293 -29.09 -8.52 -4.63
N VAL A 294 -27.97 -7.80 -4.49
CA VAL A 294 -27.92 -6.33 -4.60
C VAL A 294 -28.38 -5.87 -5.98
N ASN A 295 -27.93 -6.51 -7.07
CA ASN A 295 -28.36 -6.22 -8.44
C ASN A 295 -29.88 -6.33 -8.63
N ARG A 296 -30.51 -7.31 -7.96
CA ARG A 296 -31.96 -7.56 -8.02
C ARG A 296 -32.76 -6.58 -7.16
N LEU A 297 -32.20 -6.12 -6.03
CA LEU A 297 -32.86 -5.23 -5.10
C LEU A 297 -32.79 -3.75 -5.53
N LEU A 298 -31.71 -3.34 -6.19
CA LEU A 298 -31.56 -1.95 -6.62
C LEU A 298 -32.39 -1.65 -7.88
N PRO A 299 -33.11 -0.51 -7.93
CA PRO A 299 -33.89 -0.12 -9.11
C PRO A 299 -33.00 0.13 -10.34
N LYS A 300 -33.61 0.12 -11.53
CA LYS A 300 -32.93 0.45 -12.80
C LYS A 300 -32.57 1.92 -12.95
N ASN A 301 -33.27 2.82 -12.24
CA ASN A 301 -32.92 4.23 -12.21
C ASN A 301 -31.69 4.41 -11.31
N GLU A 302 -30.55 4.75 -11.90
CA GLU A 302 -29.26 4.76 -11.18
C GLU A 302 -29.17 5.85 -10.10
N SER A 303 -29.83 7.00 -10.26
CA SER A 303 -29.89 8.02 -9.21
C SER A 303 -30.70 7.53 -7.99
N LEU A 304 -31.80 6.82 -8.24
CA LEU A 304 -32.57 6.18 -7.17
C LEU A 304 -31.79 4.98 -6.58
N ALA A 305 -31.08 4.22 -7.41
CA ALA A 305 -30.23 3.13 -6.97
C ALA A 305 -29.11 3.62 -6.06
N TYR A 306 -28.53 4.80 -6.31
CA TYR A 306 -27.56 5.42 -5.41
C TYR A 306 -28.19 5.75 -4.05
N ARG A 307 -29.32 6.47 -4.03
CA ARG A 307 -29.98 6.85 -2.76
C ARG A 307 -30.40 5.65 -1.90
N ILE A 308 -30.87 4.58 -2.55
CA ILE A 308 -31.28 3.34 -1.85
C ILE A 308 -30.04 2.52 -1.46
N GLY A 309 -29.12 2.31 -2.41
CA GLY A 309 -27.90 1.55 -2.22
C GLY A 309 -27.04 2.13 -1.11
N HIS A 310 -26.83 3.45 -1.09
CA HIS A 310 -26.07 4.12 -0.04
C HIS A 310 -26.63 3.84 1.37
N LYS A 311 -27.97 3.86 1.53
CA LYS A 311 -28.64 3.53 2.81
C LYS A 311 -28.53 2.06 3.21
N ILE A 312 -28.43 1.15 2.24
CA ILE A 312 -28.31 -0.31 2.47
C ILE A 312 -26.85 -0.70 2.72
N VAL A 313 -25.92 -0.10 1.98
CA VAL A 313 -24.53 -0.50 1.97
C VAL A 313 -23.82 -0.04 3.25
N ARG A 314 -24.15 1.14 3.79
CA ARG A 314 -23.61 1.62 5.06
C ARG A 314 -23.73 0.61 6.22
N PRO A 315 -24.92 0.03 6.53
CA PRO A 315 -25.01 -1.02 7.54
C PRO A 315 -24.34 -2.33 7.11
N LEU A 316 -24.38 -2.72 5.82
CA LEU A 316 -23.68 -3.92 5.34
C LEU A 316 -22.16 -3.87 5.55
N LEU A 317 -21.54 -2.69 5.42
CA LEU A 317 -20.11 -2.49 5.70
C LEU A 317 -19.75 -2.70 7.18
N MET A 318 -20.71 -2.49 8.08
CA MET A 318 -20.51 -2.71 9.51
C MET A 318 -20.51 -4.20 9.89
N TYR A 319 -20.95 -5.09 8.99
CA TYR A 319 -20.98 -6.53 9.24
C TYR A 319 -19.83 -7.27 8.54
N PRO A 320 -19.06 -8.09 9.28
CA PRO A 320 -18.06 -8.99 8.71
C PRO A 320 -18.62 -9.88 7.60
N GLN A 321 -17.95 -9.91 6.45
CA GLN A 321 -18.34 -10.74 5.29
C GLN A 321 -17.76 -12.16 5.36
N LEU A 322 -16.75 -12.35 6.21
CA LEU A 322 -16.22 -13.65 6.59
C LEU A 322 -16.66 -13.96 8.04
N ILE A 323 -17.28 -15.11 8.27
CA ILE A 323 -17.58 -15.59 9.63
C ILE A 323 -16.25 -15.99 10.26
N SER A 324 -15.69 -15.06 11.02
CA SER A 324 -14.33 -15.19 11.55
C SER A 324 -14.29 -16.01 12.84
N PHE A 325 -13.82 -17.26 12.74
CA PHE A 325 -13.01 -17.85 13.81
C PHE A 325 -11.53 -17.42 13.68
N PHE A 326 -11.06 -17.12 12.45
CA PHE A 326 -9.65 -16.80 12.16
C PHE A 326 -9.22 -15.33 12.30
N PHE A 327 -10.16 -14.37 12.35
CA PHE A 327 -9.87 -12.92 12.53
C PHE A 327 -10.37 -12.35 13.87
N ARG A 328 -10.82 -13.20 14.81
CA ARG A 328 -11.08 -12.78 16.19
C ARG A 328 -9.73 -12.64 16.88
N GLY A 329 -9.18 -11.43 16.79
CA GLY A 329 -8.21 -10.97 17.78
C GLY A 329 -8.83 -11.17 19.15
N THR A 330 -8.12 -11.91 20.00
CA THR A 330 -8.45 -12.22 21.38
C THR A 330 -8.67 -10.93 22.17
N SER A 331 -9.93 -10.61 22.42
CA SER A 331 -10.33 -9.82 23.57
C SER A 331 -11.55 -10.49 24.18
N THR A 332 -11.51 -10.64 25.50
CA THR A 332 -12.51 -11.16 26.46
C THR A 332 -12.39 -12.64 26.87
N THR A 333 -12.04 -12.76 28.14
CA THR A 333 -12.11 -13.86 29.10
C THR A 333 -13.47 -14.57 29.16
N GLU A 334 -13.43 -15.92 29.28
CA GLU A 334 -14.16 -16.79 30.24
C GLU A 334 -14.45 -18.19 29.66
N ASP A 335 -14.26 -19.18 30.53
CA ASP A 335 -14.34 -20.63 30.33
C ASP A 335 -15.69 -21.18 29.82
N LYS A 336 -15.63 -22.24 28.99
CA LYS A 336 -16.15 -23.60 29.27
C LYS A 336 -15.97 -24.56 28.06
N HIS A 337 -15.33 -25.70 28.32
CA HIS A 337 -15.09 -26.89 27.47
C HIS A 337 -16.41 -27.65 27.07
N PRO A 338 -16.35 -28.79 26.32
CA PRO A 338 -15.82 -29.00 24.96
C PRO A 338 -16.83 -29.81 24.09
N VAL A 339 -16.68 -29.80 22.75
CA VAL A 339 -17.22 -30.89 21.91
C VAL A 339 -16.12 -31.36 20.98
N ALA A 340 -15.68 -32.59 21.22
CA ALA A 340 -14.73 -33.33 20.41
C ALA A 340 -15.34 -33.66 19.04
N ILE A 341 -14.60 -33.40 17.97
CA ILE A 341 -14.78 -34.03 16.67
C ILE A 341 -13.40 -34.55 16.23
N SER A 342 -13.42 -35.78 15.76
CA SER A 342 -12.37 -36.79 15.63
C SER A 342 -11.10 -36.41 14.86
N ASP A 343 -9.97 -36.84 15.43
CA ASP A 343 -8.67 -37.01 14.80
C ASP A 343 -8.71 -38.04 13.65
N SER A 344 -8.94 -37.59 12.41
CA SER A 344 -8.54 -38.36 11.22
C SER A 344 -8.58 -37.51 9.94
N ALA A 345 -7.78 -36.43 9.88
CA ALA A 345 -7.33 -35.80 8.62
C ALA A 345 -6.22 -34.75 8.87
N ILE A 346 -5.37 -34.93 9.88
CA ILE A 346 -4.24 -34.02 10.16
C ILE A 346 -2.98 -34.67 9.60
N GLY A 347 -2.65 -34.31 8.36
CA GLY A 347 -1.39 -34.63 7.68
C GLY A 347 -0.56 -33.36 7.45
N ALA A 348 0.11 -32.90 8.51
CA ALA A 348 1.37 -32.18 8.52
C ALA A 348 1.63 -31.02 7.52
N VAL A 349 1.34 -29.79 7.96
CA VAL A 349 2.35 -28.71 7.93
C VAL A 349 2.36 -28.08 9.32
N ARG A 350 3.25 -28.57 10.19
CA ARG A 350 3.53 -27.92 11.47
C ARG A 350 4.27 -26.62 11.15
N THR A 351 3.58 -25.49 11.35
CA THR A 351 4.09 -24.12 11.22
C THR A 351 5.25 -23.79 12.16
N SER A 352 5.56 -24.66 13.13
CA SER A 352 6.63 -24.42 14.12
C SER A 352 8.02 -24.89 13.69
N ALA A 353 8.18 -25.58 12.56
CA ALA A 353 9.47 -26.16 12.13
C ALA A 353 10.16 -25.40 10.97
N LEU A 354 9.60 -24.27 10.53
CA LEU A 354 10.12 -23.43 9.42
C LEU A 354 10.61 -22.05 9.89
N LEU A 355 10.80 -21.86 11.20
CA LEU A 355 11.22 -20.60 11.82
C LEU A 355 12.54 -20.72 12.61
N GLU A 356 13.32 -21.74 12.34
CA GLU A 356 14.69 -21.87 12.84
C GLU A 356 15.63 -21.80 11.63
N ASP A 357 16.63 -20.93 11.73
CA ASP A 357 17.67 -20.59 10.74
C ASP A 357 17.31 -19.61 9.60
N VAL A 358 17.03 -18.36 9.98
CA VAL A 358 17.59 -17.21 9.24
C VAL A 358 18.30 -16.34 10.27
N ARG A 359 19.63 -16.34 10.24
CA ARG A 359 20.48 -15.40 10.99
C ARG A 359 20.52 -14.06 10.25
N PRO A 360 20.88 -12.94 10.93
CA PRO A 360 21.13 -11.66 10.26
C PRO A 360 22.14 -11.82 9.11
N SER A 361 22.00 -11.03 8.05
CA SER A 361 22.77 -11.13 6.82
C SER A 361 24.29 -11.01 7.06
N ASP A 362 24.99 -12.12 6.90
CA ASP A 362 26.46 -12.17 6.75
C ASP A 362 26.88 -11.85 5.30
N ASP A 363 26.14 -10.99 4.56
CA ASP A 363 26.48 -10.63 3.17
C ASP A 363 27.63 -9.61 3.13
N PRO A 364 28.82 -9.98 2.62
CA PRO A 364 29.96 -9.07 2.54
C PRO A 364 29.71 -7.82 1.69
N LEU A 365 28.73 -7.84 0.77
CA LEU A 365 28.38 -6.72 -0.10
C LEU A 365 27.54 -5.64 0.61
N GLU A 366 26.69 -6.01 1.58
CA GLU A 366 25.94 -5.04 2.40
C GLU A 366 26.85 -4.30 3.40
N VAL A 367 27.82 -5.00 3.99
CA VAL A 367 28.80 -4.41 4.91
C VAL A 367 29.70 -3.39 4.20
N ASP A 368 30.04 -3.63 2.93
CA ASP A 368 30.76 -2.65 2.10
C ASP A 368 29.93 -1.38 1.85
N PHE A 369 28.62 -1.54 1.63
CA PHE A 369 27.72 -0.43 1.29
C PHE A 369 27.57 0.59 2.43
N GLN A 370 27.23 0.15 3.65
CA GLN A 370 27.09 1.04 4.82
C GLN A 370 28.40 1.77 5.16
N SER A 371 29.52 1.07 5.05
CA SER A 371 30.85 1.63 5.25
C SER A 371 31.21 2.68 4.20
N ARG A 372 30.76 2.52 2.96
CA ARG A 372 30.95 3.49 1.86
C ARG A 372 30.10 4.73 2.05
N ILE A 373 28.83 4.58 2.45
CA ILE A 373 27.94 5.71 2.79
C ILE A 373 28.57 6.55 3.89
N THR A 374 28.92 5.92 5.01
CA THR A 374 29.46 6.63 6.18
C THR A 374 30.74 7.37 5.85
N ARG A 375 31.70 6.72 5.16
CA ARG A 375 32.95 7.35 4.71
C ARG A 375 32.70 8.56 3.81
N LEU A 376 31.77 8.45 2.87
CA LEU A 376 31.50 9.54 1.94
C LEU A 376 30.82 10.72 2.65
N LEU A 377 29.81 10.46 3.48
CA LEU A 377 29.14 11.47 4.30
C LEU A 377 30.14 12.24 5.16
N GLU A 378 30.99 11.54 5.90
CA GLU A 378 32.02 12.14 6.77
C GLU A 378 33.04 12.94 5.96
N SER A 379 33.42 12.47 4.77
CA SER A 379 34.35 13.20 3.90
C SER A 379 33.75 14.52 3.40
N ILE A 380 32.44 14.57 3.13
CA ILE A 380 31.75 15.77 2.63
C ILE A 380 31.59 16.77 3.79
N THR A 381 31.12 16.31 4.96
CA THR A 381 30.92 17.19 6.12
C THR A 381 32.24 17.71 6.71
N ALA A 382 33.36 17.03 6.50
CA ALA A 382 34.69 17.54 6.83
C ALA A 382 35.15 18.71 5.94
N ARG A 383 34.61 18.82 4.71
CA ARG A 383 35.00 19.82 3.70
C ARG A 383 34.00 20.99 3.63
N GLU A 384 32.74 20.73 3.93
CA GLU A 384 31.63 21.67 3.76
C GLU A 384 30.79 21.75 5.04
N SER A 385 30.43 22.98 5.43
CA SER A 385 29.60 23.25 6.61
C SER A 385 28.26 23.87 6.21
N GLY A 386 27.24 23.73 7.05
CA GLY A 386 25.92 24.33 6.82
C GLY A 386 24.99 23.55 5.88
N LEU A 387 25.37 22.34 5.45
CA LEU A 387 24.52 21.47 4.65
C LEU A 387 23.30 20.98 5.44
N SER A 388 22.14 20.99 4.80
CA SER A 388 20.95 20.30 5.28
C SER A 388 21.04 18.79 5.07
N THR A 389 20.22 18.02 5.80
CA THR A 389 20.11 16.56 5.62
C THR A 389 19.79 16.20 4.16
N ALA A 390 18.87 16.93 3.53
CA ALA A 390 18.44 16.66 2.16
C ALA A 390 19.55 16.92 1.13
N GLU A 391 20.30 18.01 1.28
CA GLU A 391 21.41 18.33 0.38
C GLU A 391 22.55 17.29 0.49
N LEU A 392 22.90 16.91 1.72
CA LEU A 392 23.94 15.91 1.96
C LEU A 392 23.51 14.52 1.42
N ALA A 393 22.26 14.12 1.69
CA ALA A 393 21.72 12.86 1.19
C ALA A 393 21.67 12.82 -0.34
N ALA A 394 21.14 13.86 -0.99
CA ALA A 394 21.04 13.92 -2.45
C ALA A 394 22.42 13.79 -3.13
N ARG A 395 23.46 14.41 -2.56
CA ARG A 395 24.83 14.29 -3.08
C ARG A 395 25.36 12.87 -2.99
N VAL A 396 25.24 12.24 -1.83
CA VAL A 396 25.72 10.86 -1.61
C VAL A 396 24.94 9.86 -2.48
N THR A 397 23.63 10.01 -2.58
CA THR A 397 22.78 9.21 -3.47
C THR A 397 23.23 9.34 -4.93
N THR A 398 23.52 10.56 -5.38
CA THR A 398 24.00 10.81 -6.75
C THR A 398 25.38 10.20 -6.99
N GLU A 399 26.33 10.41 -6.07
CA GLU A 399 27.72 9.96 -6.20
C GLU A 399 27.87 8.43 -6.12
N LEU A 400 27.03 7.78 -5.33
CA LEU A 400 27.00 6.32 -5.20
C LEU A 400 26.06 5.65 -6.22
N HIS A 401 25.40 6.42 -7.10
CA HIS A 401 24.42 5.92 -8.06
C HIS A 401 23.33 5.06 -7.41
N ILE A 402 22.79 5.54 -6.29
CA ILE A 402 21.76 4.83 -5.54
C ILE A 402 20.41 5.14 -6.16
N GLU A 403 19.80 4.14 -6.79
CA GLU A 403 18.46 4.22 -7.37
C GLU A 403 17.38 3.55 -6.50
N GLU A 404 17.79 2.62 -5.64
CA GLU A 404 16.87 1.89 -4.76
C GLU A 404 16.41 2.79 -3.60
N GLU A 405 15.08 2.97 -3.48
CA GLU A 405 14.48 3.85 -2.48
C GLU A 405 14.87 3.47 -1.04
N SER A 406 14.90 2.17 -0.71
CA SER A 406 15.30 1.67 0.61
C SER A 406 16.71 2.15 1.00
N LYS A 407 17.64 2.12 0.04
CA LYS A 407 19.03 2.56 0.21
C LYS A 407 19.12 4.09 0.24
N ALA A 408 18.32 4.79 -0.55
CA ALA A 408 18.22 6.25 -0.48
C ALA A 408 17.69 6.71 0.90
N ASN A 409 16.72 6.00 1.46
CA ASN A 409 16.18 6.23 2.80
C ASN A 409 17.23 5.99 3.88
N GLN A 410 18.04 4.93 3.76
CA GLN A 410 19.19 4.69 4.64
C GLN A 410 20.21 5.83 4.55
N VAL A 411 20.57 6.29 3.35
CA VAL A 411 21.46 7.45 3.14
C VAL A 411 20.90 8.70 3.80
N TYR A 412 19.60 8.96 3.65
CA TYR A 412 18.96 10.13 4.24
C TYR A 412 19.05 10.13 5.77
N ILE A 413 18.74 9.00 6.40
CA ILE A 413 18.85 8.86 7.86
C ILE A 413 20.29 8.97 8.33
N GLU A 414 21.24 8.33 7.65
CA GLU A 414 22.65 8.42 8.03
C GLU A 414 23.25 9.81 7.80
N ALA A 415 22.83 10.54 6.76
CA ALA A 415 23.20 11.94 6.59
C ALA A 415 22.73 12.78 7.80
N GLY A 416 21.49 12.57 8.24
CA GLY A 416 20.96 13.22 9.43
C GLY A 416 21.71 12.81 10.71
N ASN A 417 22.07 11.53 10.84
CA ASN A 417 22.85 11.03 11.96
C ASN A 417 24.23 11.70 12.02
N VAL A 418 24.95 11.80 10.90
CA VAL A 418 26.26 12.47 10.83
C VAL A 418 26.14 13.95 11.22
N LEU A 419 25.17 14.69 10.66
CA LEU A 419 24.98 16.11 10.95
C LEU A 419 24.61 16.40 12.41
N ARG A 420 23.93 15.46 13.10
CA ARG A 420 23.52 15.61 14.51
C ARG A 420 24.46 14.91 15.50
N ARG A 421 25.49 14.19 15.01
CA ARG A 421 26.35 13.33 15.83
C ARG A 421 27.01 14.11 16.97
N ASP A 422 27.64 15.23 16.67
CA ASP A 422 28.35 16.02 17.70
C ASP A 422 27.41 16.45 18.82
N LYS A 423 26.24 17.01 18.48
CA LYS A 423 25.25 17.41 19.51
C LYS A 423 24.76 16.22 20.33
N TYR A 424 24.58 15.06 19.71
CA TYR A 424 24.16 13.84 20.39
C TYR A 424 25.24 13.30 21.34
N THR A 425 26.51 13.25 20.90
CA THR A 425 27.62 12.67 21.70
C THR A 425 28.01 13.55 22.89
N HIS A 426 27.78 14.86 22.83
CA HIS A 426 27.99 15.77 23.97
C HIS A 426 27.03 15.52 25.15
N VAL A 427 25.90 14.85 24.92
CA VAL A 427 24.95 14.50 25.99
C VAL A 427 25.45 13.25 26.71
N PRO A 428 25.56 13.21 28.05
CA PRO A 428 25.96 12.00 28.77
C PRO A 428 24.93 10.87 28.59
N ILE A 429 25.40 9.61 28.48
CA ILE A 429 24.53 8.44 28.18
C ILE A 429 23.32 8.30 29.10
N GLY A 430 23.47 8.61 30.40
CA GLY A 430 22.37 8.55 31.39
C GLY A 430 21.27 9.61 31.22
N GLN A 431 21.48 10.58 30.34
CA GLN A 431 20.51 11.61 29.95
C GLN A 431 19.92 11.38 28.55
N ARG A 432 20.37 10.30 27.87
CA ARG A 432 19.84 9.84 26.59
C ARG A 432 18.77 8.78 26.83
N ILE A 433 17.90 8.60 25.84
CA ILE A 433 16.96 7.46 25.82
C ILE A 433 17.02 6.73 24.48
N LEU A 434 16.76 5.43 24.52
CA LEU A 434 16.55 4.57 23.37
C LEU A 434 15.06 4.26 23.21
N LEU A 435 14.52 4.51 22.02
CA LEU A 435 13.14 4.17 21.67
C LEU A 435 13.15 2.93 20.75
N ILE A 436 12.53 1.85 21.21
CA ILE A 436 12.50 0.56 20.52
C ILE A 436 11.08 0.29 20.04
N PRO A 437 10.83 0.03 18.75
CA PRO A 437 9.48 -0.09 18.25
C PRO A 437 8.92 -1.47 18.60
N HIS A 438 7.66 -1.51 19.02
CA HIS A 438 6.99 -2.77 19.38
C HIS A 438 6.85 -3.75 18.21
N CYS A 439 7.00 -3.29 16.96
CA CYS A 439 6.94 -4.12 15.76
C CYS A 439 8.09 -5.13 15.67
N LEU A 440 9.21 -4.92 16.37
CA LEU A 440 10.32 -5.89 16.48
C LEU A 440 9.96 -7.13 17.32
N ARG A 441 8.85 -7.10 18.04
CA ARG A 441 8.39 -8.25 18.80
C ARG A 441 8.04 -9.40 17.86
N ASP A 442 8.41 -10.61 18.28
CA ASP A 442 7.75 -11.81 17.79
C ASP A 442 6.30 -11.80 18.31
N SER A 443 5.32 -11.69 17.42
CA SER A 443 3.92 -11.57 17.79
C SER A 443 3.33 -12.77 18.51
N GLU A 444 3.90 -13.95 18.32
CA GLU A 444 3.37 -15.20 18.86
C GLU A 444 4.06 -15.57 20.18
N LYS A 445 5.37 -15.33 20.25
CA LYS A 445 6.22 -15.80 21.35
C LYS A 445 6.57 -14.70 22.36
N CYS A 446 6.43 -13.42 22.01
CA CYS A 446 6.80 -12.33 22.92
C CYS A 446 5.82 -12.21 24.10
N GLN A 447 6.36 -12.35 25.30
CA GLN A 447 5.61 -12.31 26.56
C GLN A 447 5.56 -10.91 27.20
N ALA A 448 5.96 -9.86 26.47
CA ALA A 448 5.96 -8.50 27.01
C ALA A 448 4.53 -8.04 27.33
N PRO A 449 4.19 -7.76 28.61
CA PRO A 449 2.90 -7.19 28.99
C PRO A 449 2.75 -5.79 28.40
N VAL A 450 1.50 -5.35 28.32
CA VAL A 450 1.11 -4.03 27.82
C VAL A 450 0.17 -3.36 28.81
N ASP A 451 0.43 -2.10 29.10
CA ASP A 451 -0.45 -1.23 29.87
C ASP A 451 -0.65 0.11 29.16
N ASP A 452 -1.23 1.09 29.85
CA ASP A 452 -1.50 2.42 29.31
C ASP A 452 -0.21 3.20 28.96
N GLU A 453 0.93 2.82 29.55
CA GLU A 453 2.27 3.36 29.27
C GLU A 453 3.01 2.58 28.17
N GLY A 454 2.45 1.48 27.67
CA GLY A 454 2.94 0.75 26.51
C GLY A 454 3.45 -0.65 26.82
N TYR A 455 4.34 -1.15 25.97
CA TYR A 455 4.89 -2.50 26.10
C TYR A 455 6.08 -2.52 27.06
N HIS A 456 6.18 -3.57 27.87
CA HIS A 456 7.27 -3.73 28.82
C HIS A 456 8.05 -5.00 28.51
N CYS A 457 9.28 -4.88 28.00
CA CYS A 457 10.08 -6.06 27.66
C CYS A 457 10.49 -6.82 28.93
N VAL A 458 10.05 -8.07 29.05
CA VAL A 458 10.46 -9.01 30.11
C VAL A 458 11.67 -9.87 29.72
N LYS A 459 12.33 -9.54 28.59
CA LYS A 459 13.50 -10.25 28.05
C LYS A 459 13.27 -11.76 27.88
N CYS A 460 12.09 -12.13 27.36
CA CYS A 460 11.72 -13.53 27.17
C CYS A 460 12.52 -14.28 26.09
N GLY A 461 13.46 -13.61 25.40
CA GLY A 461 14.32 -14.21 24.37
C GLY A 461 13.64 -14.47 23.03
N ALA A 462 12.35 -14.11 22.87
CA ALA A 462 11.58 -14.39 21.66
C ALA A 462 11.94 -13.50 20.46
N CYS A 463 12.62 -12.37 20.68
CA CYS A 463 12.96 -11.39 19.64
C CYS A 463 14.18 -10.57 20.06
N VAL A 464 14.75 -9.85 19.09
CA VAL A 464 15.98 -9.04 19.24
C VAL A 464 15.88 -7.92 20.28
N ILE A 465 14.67 -7.53 20.68
CA ILE A 465 14.46 -6.51 21.72
C ILE A 465 15.17 -6.90 23.03
N ALA A 466 15.19 -8.19 23.39
CA ALA A 466 15.89 -8.65 24.60
C ALA A 466 17.39 -8.33 24.54
N ASP A 467 18.01 -8.47 23.38
CA ASP A 467 19.43 -8.20 23.16
C ASP A 467 19.71 -6.68 23.12
N ILE A 468 18.86 -5.92 22.42
CA ILE A 468 18.95 -4.45 22.38
C ILE A 468 18.85 -3.85 23.79
N THR A 469 17.83 -4.28 24.56
CA THR A 469 17.60 -3.77 25.92
C THR A 469 18.74 -4.12 26.87
N ARG A 470 19.30 -5.33 26.74
CA ARG A 470 20.50 -5.73 27.51
C ARG A 470 21.70 -4.86 27.16
N SER A 471 21.98 -4.66 25.86
CA SER A 471 23.08 -3.80 25.42
C SER A 471 22.93 -2.36 25.91
N ALA A 472 21.71 -1.81 25.90
CA ALA A 472 21.42 -0.48 26.43
C ALA A 472 21.66 -0.40 27.96
N GLU A 473 21.16 -1.36 28.71
CA GLU A 473 21.30 -1.40 30.19
C GLU A 473 22.75 -1.55 30.64
N GLU A 474 23.54 -2.40 29.96
CA GLU A 474 24.97 -2.58 30.24
C GLU A 474 25.76 -1.27 30.15
N ARG A 475 25.25 -0.30 29.37
CA ARG A 475 25.87 1.02 29.14
C ARG A 475 25.17 2.14 29.90
N GLY A 476 24.15 1.82 30.70
CA GLY A 476 23.37 2.81 31.46
C GLY A 476 22.44 3.67 30.59
N LEU A 477 22.13 3.23 29.36
CA LEU A 477 21.17 3.88 28.48
C LEU A 477 19.74 3.45 28.83
N LYS A 478 18.90 4.42 29.21
CA LYS A 478 17.48 4.16 29.45
C LYS A 478 16.79 3.82 28.14
N TRP A 479 15.88 2.87 28.16
CA TRP A 479 15.14 2.45 26.97
C TRP A 479 13.64 2.38 27.23
N TYR A 480 12.84 2.57 26.18
CA TYR A 480 11.39 2.48 26.20
C TYR A 480 10.91 1.76 24.95
N MET A 481 9.91 0.88 25.09
CA MET A 481 9.23 0.36 23.92
C MET A 481 8.12 1.31 23.47
N VAL A 482 8.07 1.61 22.17
CA VAL A 482 7.12 2.55 21.58
C VAL A 482 6.06 1.84 20.75
N GLY A 483 4.82 2.29 20.93
CA GLY A 483 3.63 1.78 20.22
C GLY A 483 3.43 2.43 18.84
N GLY A 484 4.22 3.47 18.55
CA GLY A 484 4.10 4.34 17.37
C GLY A 484 4.55 5.76 17.70
N GLY A 485 4.57 6.65 16.70
CA GLY A 485 5.10 8.01 16.83
C GLY A 485 4.45 8.84 17.96
N SER A 486 3.13 8.83 18.08
CA SER A 486 2.42 9.54 19.17
C SER A 486 2.83 9.05 20.56
N HIS A 487 3.14 7.75 20.69
CA HIS A 487 3.62 7.18 21.95
C HIS A 487 5.05 7.65 22.26
N ALA A 488 5.94 7.67 21.26
CA ALA A 488 7.30 8.20 21.39
C ALA A 488 7.30 9.64 21.90
N ILE A 489 6.46 10.51 21.33
CA ILE A 489 6.36 11.92 21.76
C ILE A 489 5.87 12.05 23.21
N ARG A 490 4.93 11.20 23.65
CA ARG A 490 4.49 11.17 25.05
C ARG A 490 5.63 10.79 26.00
N ILE A 491 6.42 9.76 25.64
CA ILE A 491 7.61 9.36 26.40
C ILE A 491 8.61 10.52 26.49
N ILE A 492 8.87 11.22 25.38
CA ILE A 492 9.80 12.35 25.36
C ILE A 492 9.33 13.49 26.27
N LYS A 493 8.04 13.82 26.25
CA LYS A 493 7.46 14.85 27.15
C LYS A 493 7.57 14.49 28.62
N ASN A 494 7.44 13.20 28.95
CA ASN A 494 7.46 12.70 30.33
C ASN A 494 8.89 12.50 30.84
N ALA A 495 9.73 11.82 30.07
CA ALA A 495 11.10 11.49 30.43
C ALA A 495 12.07 12.68 30.28
N ARG A 496 11.72 13.67 29.45
CA ARG A 496 12.53 14.88 29.16
C ARG A 496 14.01 14.57 28.88
N PRO A 497 14.30 13.69 27.90
CA PRO A 497 15.67 13.34 27.56
C PRO A 497 16.41 14.53 26.96
N GLN A 498 17.73 14.52 27.05
CA GLN A 498 18.58 15.49 26.35
C GLN A 498 19.06 14.98 24.98
N ALA A 499 18.94 13.68 24.69
CA ALA A 499 19.14 13.12 23.36
C ALA A 499 18.32 11.83 23.19
N VAL A 500 17.99 11.49 21.94
CA VAL A 500 17.18 10.29 21.61
C VAL A 500 17.88 9.45 20.54
N LEU A 501 18.02 8.16 20.79
CA LEU A 501 18.27 7.15 19.78
C LEU A 501 16.95 6.44 19.45
N GLY A 502 16.55 6.43 18.20
CA GLY A 502 15.35 5.74 17.73
C GLY A 502 15.67 4.53 16.86
N VAL A 503 14.91 3.45 17.02
CA VAL A 503 14.82 2.39 16.01
C VAL A 503 13.43 2.47 15.37
N ALA A 504 13.32 2.54 14.05
CA ALA A 504 12.03 2.72 13.37
C ALA A 504 12.13 2.41 11.86
N CYS A 505 10.99 2.23 11.19
CA CYS A 505 10.92 2.37 9.74
C CYS A 505 11.09 3.83 9.33
N PHE A 506 11.32 4.07 8.04
CA PHE A 506 11.66 5.39 7.52
C PHE A 506 10.64 6.48 7.87
N ASP A 507 9.34 6.21 7.66
CA ASP A 507 8.28 7.20 7.88
C ASP A 507 8.17 7.62 9.36
N GLU A 508 8.17 6.65 10.27
CA GLU A 508 8.17 6.89 11.71
C GLU A 508 9.43 7.61 12.17
N ALA A 509 10.60 7.27 11.61
CA ALA A 509 11.85 7.95 11.90
C ALA A 509 11.76 9.43 11.49
N MET A 510 11.30 9.72 10.26
CA MET A 510 11.15 11.08 9.75
C MET A 510 10.20 11.91 10.61
N MET A 511 9.00 11.38 10.89
CA MET A 511 8.01 12.05 11.74
C MET A 511 8.55 12.30 13.15
N ALA A 512 9.24 11.32 13.74
CA ALA A 512 9.79 11.45 15.07
C ALA A 512 10.93 12.48 15.11
N ILE A 513 11.86 12.43 14.14
CA ILE A 513 12.99 13.37 14.05
C ILE A 513 12.48 14.81 13.95
N GLU A 514 11.51 15.06 13.07
CA GLU A 514 10.90 16.40 12.91
C GLU A 514 10.32 16.89 14.23
N LYS A 515 9.40 16.13 14.83
CA LYS A 515 8.73 16.53 16.09
C LYS A 515 9.69 16.64 17.27
N ILE A 516 10.71 15.79 17.35
CA ILE A 516 11.71 15.85 18.44
C ILE A 516 12.61 17.08 18.27
N SER A 517 12.93 17.43 17.02
CA SER A 517 13.77 18.59 16.72
C SER A 517 13.13 19.91 17.14
N GLU A 518 11.80 20.00 17.17
CA GLU A 518 11.05 21.15 17.73
C GLU A 518 11.39 21.42 19.21
N TYR A 519 11.78 20.38 19.96
CA TYR A 519 12.20 20.51 21.36
C TYR A 519 13.71 20.77 21.50
N GLY A 520 14.45 20.92 20.40
CA GLY A 520 15.90 21.11 20.40
C GLY A 520 16.69 19.87 20.83
N ILE A 521 16.08 18.69 20.82
CA ILE A 521 16.69 17.44 21.28
C ILE A 521 17.42 16.78 20.08
N PRO A 522 18.74 16.55 20.14
CA PRO A 522 19.47 15.83 19.10
C PRO A 522 19.03 14.37 19.01
N THR A 523 18.95 13.88 17.77
CA THR A 523 18.51 12.52 17.46
C THR A 523 19.56 11.74 16.68
N GLN A 524 19.65 10.45 16.99
CA GLN A 524 20.21 9.41 16.12
C GLN A 524 19.09 8.41 15.80
N ALA A 525 19.15 7.77 14.64
CA ALA A 525 18.19 6.74 14.27
C ALA A 525 18.87 5.56 13.58
N VAL A 526 18.32 4.36 13.79
CA VAL A 526 18.65 3.14 13.04
C VAL A 526 17.38 2.67 12.36
N LEU A 527 17.45 2.49 11.05
CA LEU A 527 16.31 1.95 10.30
C LEU A 527 16.18 0.44 10.53
N LEU A 528 14.94 -0.04 10.50
CA LEU A 528 14.67 -1.46 10.43
C LEU A 528 15.25 -2.01 9.10
N SER A 529 15.86 -3.20 9.14
CA SER A 529 16.31 -3.90 7.93
C SER A 529 15.13 -4.52 7.18
N LYS A 530 14.01 -4.74 7.88
CA LYS A 530 12.74 -5.18 7.31
C LYS A 530 11.59 -4.43 7.96
N ASP A 531 11.02 -3.50 7.20
CA ASP A 531 9.89 -2.67 7.61
C ASP A 531 8.57 -3.46 7.70
N GLY A 532 7.67 -2.97 8.54
CA GLY A 532 6.37 -3.58 8.80
C GLY A 532 5.83 -3.18 10.16
N CYS A 533 4.64 -3.65 10.50
CA CYS A 533 4.04 -3.30 11.80
C CYS A 533 4.21 -4.39 12.88
N VAL A 534 4.73 -5.58 12.53
CA VAL A 534 4.93 -6.75 13.42
C VAL A 534 5.98 -7.67 12.80
N ASN A 535 6.78 -8.36 13.62
CA ASN A 535 7.87 -9.24 13.22
C ASN A 535 8.84 -8.55 12.25
N THR A 536 9.13 -7.28 12.51
CA THR A 536 10.16 -6.54 11.78
C THR A 536 11.54 -7.00 12.21
N GLU A 537 12.54 -6.65 11.42
CA GLU A 537 13.93 -6.99 11.70
C GLU A 537 14.78 -5.71 11.73
N VAL A 538 15.86 -5.74 12.49
CA VAL A 538 16.85 -4.67 12.55
C VAL A 538 18.22 -5.31 12.65
N ASP A 539 19.21 -4.67 12.02
CA ASP A 539 20.60 -5.04 12.25
C ASP A 539 21.01 -4.66 13.68
N LEU A 540 21.24 -5.68 14.51
CA LEU A 540 21.61 -5.52 15.90
C LEU A 540 22.97 -4.82 16.06
N ASP A 541 23.90 -5.03 15.14
CA ASP A 541 25.24 -4.44 15.24
C ASP A 541 25.21 -2.95 14.90
N SER A 542 24.39 -2.53 13.92
CA SER A 542 24.06 -1.12 13.71
C SER A 542 23.47 -0.47 14.97
N VAL A 543 22.52 -1.12 15.64
CA VAL A 543 21.95 -0.59 16.90
C VAL A 543 23.02 -0.48 17.98
N ARG A 544 23.83 -1.51 18.19
CA ARG A 544 24.92 -1.50 19.18
C ARG A 544 25.92 -0.39 18.91
N SER A 545 26.33 -0.21 17.66
CA SER A 545 27.26 0.86 17.27
C SER A 545 26.73 2.25 17.64
N LYS A 546 25.42 2.51 17.49
CA LYS A 546 24.81 3.79 17.87
C LYS A 546 24.59 3.93 19.38
N ILE A 547 24.50 2.83 20.12
CA ILE A 547 24.49 2.86 21.59
C ILE A 547 25.90 3.16 22.13
N ASP A 548 26.96 2.75 21.42
CA ASP A 548 28.37 2.90 21.80
C ASP A 548 28.98 4.30 21.54
N ILE A 549 28.40 5.10 20.65
CA ILE A 549 28.76 6.53 20.45
C ILE A 549 28.09 7.43 21.49
#